data_AF-A0A2U2DFL7-F1
#
_entry.id   AF-A0A2U2DFL7-F1
#
_cell.length_a   1.000
_cell.length_b   1.000
_cell.length_c   1.000
_cell.angle_alpha   90.00
_cell.angle_beta   90.00
_cell.angle_gamma   90.00
#
_symmetry.space_group_name_H-M   'P 1'
#
loop_
_entity.id
_entity.type
_entity.pdbx_description
1 polymer ?
#
loop_
_entity_poly.entity_id
_entity_poly.type
_entity_poly.pdbx_seq_one_letter_code
_entity_poly.pdbx_strand_id
1 'polypeptide(L)'
;MMSLQEQISQLVEELRANVASGSPLMTGEQRILAARLLTLGKLALNIEHELQFYRLEDAGRIGRATVEQLAGEAMGNMMFDTADKVVRPDFRGKRS
;
A
#
# COMPACT_ATOMS: atom_id res chain seq x y z
N MET A 1 -18.60 -5.28 16.92
CA MET A 1 -17.69 -4.15 16.70
C MET A 1 -18.32 -3.31 15.61
N MET A 2 -18.53 -2.01 15.82
CA MET A 2 -19.21 -1.14 14.87
C MET A 2 -18.21 -0.63 13.82
N SER A 3 -18.57 -0.71 12.54
CA SER A 3 -17.75 -0.24 11.42
C SER A 3 -17.63 1.29 11.40
N LEU A 4 -16.61 1.81 10.68
CA LEU A 4 -16.44 3.26 10.50
C LEU A 4 -17.68 3.89 9.83
N GLN A 5 -18.28 3.19 8.86
CA GLN A 5 -19.49 3.63 8.18
C GLN A 5 -20.65 3.80 9.18
N GLU A 6 -20.88 2.79 10.02
CA GLU A 6 -22.00 2.80 10.96
C GLU A 6 -21.84 3.94 11.98
N GLN A 7 -20.61 4.18 12.45
CA GLN A 7 -20.32 5.29 13.36
C GLN A 7 -20.53 6.66 12.71
N ILE A 8 -20.14 6.84 11.44
CA ILE A 8 -20.40 8.07 10.68
C ILE A 8 -21.91 8.26 10.49
N SER A 9 -22.63 7.20 10.10
CA SER A 9 -24.08 7.26 9.89
C SER A 9 -24.82 7.64 11.16
N GLN A 10 -24.45 7.03 12.28
CA GLN A 10 -25.02 7.37 13.58
C GLN A 10 -24.78 8.85 13.92
N LEU A 11 -23.57 9.35 13.70
CA LEU A 11 -23.24 10.75 13.95
C LEU A 11 -24.03 11.71 13.06
N VAL A 12 -24.25 11.34 11.80
CA VAL A 12 -25.07 12.11 10.85
C VAL A 12 -26.52 12.16 11.32
N GLU A 13 -27.08 11.05 11.78
CA GLU A 13 -28.45 11.01 12.28
C GLU A 13 -28.61 11.79 13.60
N GLU A 14 -27.62 11.75 14.50
CA GLU A 14 -27.60 12.58 15.71
C GLU A 14 -27.58 14.08 15.36
N LEU A 15 -26.77 14.48 14.37
CA LEU A 15 -26.71 15.86 13.88
C LEU A 15 -28.02 16.31 13.22
N ARG A 16 -28.63 15.44 12.40
CA ARG A 16 -29.93 15.70 11.77
C ARG A 16 -31.02 15.87 12.81
N ALA A 17 -31.05 15.01 13.82
CA ALA A 17 -32.00 15.10 14.92
C ALA A 17 -31.84 16.42 15.69
N ASN A 18 -30.59 16.86 15.93
CA ASN A 18 -30.35 18.17 16.55
C ASN A 18 -30.88 19.33 15.68
N VAL A 19 -30.57 19.33 14.38
CA VAL A 19 -31.09 20.37 13.46
C VAL A 19 -32.61 20.37 13.44
N ALA A 20 -33.25 19.19 13.38
CA ALA A 20 -34.71 19.06 13.41
C ALA A 20 -35.34 19.56 14.72
N SER A 21 -34.62 19.43 15.84
CA SER A 21 -35.08 19.95 17.14
C SER A 21 -35.08 21.48 17.25
N GLY A 22 -34.40 22.17 16.31
CA GLY A 22 -34.28 23.63 16.31
C GLY A 22 -33.49 24.22 17.49
N SER A 23 -32.97 23.36 18.37
CA SER A 23 -32.24 23.77 19.58
C SER A 23 -30.74 23.74 19.32
N PRO A 24 -30.02 24.85 19.50
CA PRO A 24 -28.58 24.88 19.30
C PRO A 24 -27.88 23.95 20.29
N LEU A 25 -26.88 23.22 19.80
CA LEU A 25 -26.02 22.39 20.65
C LEU A 25 -25.33 23.25 21.71
N MET A 26 -25.34 22.76 22.94
CA MET A 26 -24.57 23.34 24.04
C MET A 26 -23.07 23.15 23.79
N THR A 27 -22.24 24.05 24.33
CA THR A 27 -20.78 23.99 24.15
C THR A 27 -20.17 22.63 24.52
N GLY A 28 -20.72 21.95 25.54
CA GLY A 28 -20.28 20.59 25.91
C GLY A 28 -20.56 19.56 24.82
N GLU A 29 -21.75 19.61 24.21
CA GLU A 29 -22.17 18.71 23.13
C GLU A 29 -21.34 18.95 21.87
N GLN A 30 -21.08 20.22 21.54
CA GLN A 30 -20.20 20.61 20.43
C GLN A 30 -18.79 20.03 20.60
N ARG A 31 -18.23 20.09 21.82
CA ARG A 31 -16.91 19.51 22.12
C ARG A 31 -16.89 17.99 21.96
N ILE A 32 -17.94 17.30 22.42
CA ILE A 32 -18.07 15.85 22.27
C ILE A 32 -18.15 15.47 20.78
N LEU A 33 -18.98 16.19 20.01
CA LEU A 33 -19.12 15.97 18.58
C LEU A 33 -17.79 16.19 17.85
N ALA A 34 -17.09 17.28 18.13
CA ALA A 34 -15.79 17.58 17.55
C ALA A 34 -14.75 16.48 17.87
N ALA A 35 -14.73 15.99 19.11
CA ALA A 35 -13.84 14.89 19.51
C ALA A 35 -14.15 13.58 18.79
N ARG A 36 -15.44 13.27 18.58
CA ARG A 36 -15.88 12.09 17.83
C ARG A 36 -15.49 12.21 16.35
N LEU A 37 -15.75 13.35 15.72
CA LEU A 37 -15.33 13.62 14.33
C LEU A 37 -13.82 13.48 14.16
N LEU A 38 -13.03 14.04 15.07
CA LEU A 38 -11.57 13.93 15.02
C LEU A 38 -11.11 12.48 15.13
N THR A 39 -11.73 11.69 16.00
CA THR A 39 -11.42 10.26 16.18
C THR A 39 -11.74 9.47 14.91
N LEU A 40 -12.91 9.69 14.31
CA LEU A 40 -13.29 9.04 13.05
C LEU A 40 -12.36 9.43 11.91
N GLY A 41 -11.96 10.71 11.81
CA GLY A 41 -10.99 11.18 10.81
C GLY A 41 -9.63 10.52 10.96
N LYS A 42 -9.13 10.37 12.19
CA LYS A 42 -7.88 9.63 12.46
C LYS A 42 -7.99 8.16 12.07
N LEU A 43 -9.13 7.52 12.35
CA LEU A 43 -9.34 6.13 12.00
C LEU A 43 -9.39 5.93 10.48
N ALA A 44 -10.07 6.81 9.75
CA ALA A 44 -10.09 6.81 8.30
C ALA A 44 -8.68 6.97 7.71
N LEU A 45 -7.90 7.93 8.21
CA LEU A 45 -6.51 8.15 7.77
C LEU A 45 -5.63 6.93 8.01
N ASN A 46 -5.77 6.26 9.16
CA ASN A 46 -5.00 5.06 9.46
C ASN A 46 -5.33 3.92 8.48
N ILE A 47 -6.62 3.73 8.14
CA ILE A 47 -7.05 2.73 7.16
C ILE A 47 -6.49 3.06 5.77
N GLU A 48 -6.50 4.33 5.38
CA GLU A 48 -5.91 4.76 4.11
C GLU A 48 -4.41 4.48 4.04
N HIS A 49 -3.66 4.79 5.12
CA HIS A 49 -2.23 4.49 5.20
C HIS A 49 -1.94 2.99 5.16
N GLU A 50 -2.71 2.19 5.89
CA GLU A 50 -2.56 0.73 5.90
C GLU A 50 -2.77 0.15 4.49
N LEU A 51 -3.82 0.61 3.79
CA LEU A 51 -4.10 0.20 2.43
C LEU A 51 -3.01 0.65 1.44
N GLN A 52 -2.43 1.84 1.61
CA GLN A 52 -1.28 2.28 0.82
C GLN A 52 -0.05 1.41 1.08
N PHE A 53 0.21 1.06 2.33
CA PHE A 53 1.32 0.18 2.70
C PHE A 53 1.18 -1.20 2.06
N TYR A 54 0.01 -1.82 2.15
CA TYR A 54 -0.25 -3.11 1.52
C TYR A 54 -0.12 -3.08 0.01
N ARG A 55 -0.62 -2.02 -0.64
CA ARG A 55 -0.44 -1.83 -2.09
C ARG A 55 1.03 -1.71 -2.49
N LEU A 56 1.84 -1.02 -1.68
CA LEU A 56 3.27 -0.91 -1.90
C LEU A 56 3.98 -2.25 -1.74
N GLU A 57 3.62 -3.02 -0.70
CA GLU A 57 4.18 -4.35 -0.47
C GLU A 57 3.85 -5.30 -1.63
N ASP A 58 2.59 -5.32 -2.06
CA ASP A 58 2.15 -6.16 -3.19
C ASP A 58 2.85 -5.76 -4.49
N ALA A 59 2.99 -4.46 -4.77
CA ALA A 59 3.76 -3.99 -5.92
C ALA A 59 5.23 -4.42 -5.85
N GLY A 60 5.83 -4.39 -4.66
CA GLY A 60 7.19 -4.87 -4.43
C GLY A 60 7.34 -6.39 -4.60
N ARG A 61 6.33 -7.17 -4.22
CA ARG A 61 6.29 -8.63 -4.42
C ARG A 61 6.19 -8.96 -5.91
N ILE A 62 5.28 -8.30 -6.62
CA ILE A 62 5.12 -8.46 -8.08
C ILE A 62 6.42 -8.07 -8.80
N GLY A 63 6.99 -6.91 -8.46
CA GLY A 63 8.24 -6.44 -9.08
C GLY A 63 9.41 -7.41 -8.88
N ARG A 64 9.57 -7.96 -7.67
CA ARG A 64 10.61 -8.96 -7.38
C ARG A 64 10.43 -10.24 -8.20
N ALA A 65 9.21 -10.78 -8.26
CA ALA A 65 8.92 -11.97 -9.06
C ALA A 65 9.27 -11.77 -10.54
N THR A 66 8.94 -10.61 -11.11
CA THR A 66 9.27 -10.27 -12.50
C THR A 66 10.78 -10.15 -12.71
N VAL A 67 11.51 -9.53 -11.78
CA VAL A 67 12.97 -9.40 -11.87
C VAL A 67 13.66 -10.76 -11.75
N GLU A 68 13.20 -11.62 -10.84
CA GLU A 68 13.72 -12.99 -10.68
C GLU A 68 13.47 -13.83 -11.93
N GLN A 69 12.29 -13.71 -12.53
CA GLN A 69 11.98 -14.38 -13.79
C GLN A 69 12.92 -13.92 -14.92
N LEU A 70 13.06 -12.60 -15.11
CA LEU A 70 13.95 -12.03 -16.14
C LEU A 70 15.42 -12.42 -15.92
N ALA A 71 15.87 -12.43 -14.66
CA ALA A 71 17.22 -12.88 -14.32
C ALA A 71 17.41 -14.37 -14.62
N GLY A 72 16.41 -15.21 -14.33
CA GLY A 72 16.40 -16.63 -14.67
C GLY A 72 16.44 -16.87 -16.18
N GLU A 73 15.63 -16.13 -16.96
CA GLU A 73 15.62 -16.19 -18.42
C GLU A 73 16.96 -15.75 -19.02
N ALA A 74 17.55 -14.66 -18.51
CA ALA A 74 18.86 -14.20 -18.94
C ALA A 74 19.97 -15.21 -18.62
N MET A 75 19.96 -15.80 -17.41
CA MET A 75 20.91 -16.86 -17.05
C MET A 75 20.74 -18.12 -17.91
N GLY A 76 19.50 -18.55 -18.16
CA GLY A 76 19.19 -19.66 -19.04
C GLY A 76 19.73 -19.41 -20.46
N ASN A 77 19.44 -18.24 -21.03
CA ASN A 77 19.93 -17.86 -22.36
C ASN A 77 21.46 -17.82 -22.43
N MET A 78 22.16 -17.34 -21.39
CA MET A 78 23.63 -17.40 -21.31
C MET A 78 24.17 -18.85 -21.21
N MET A 79 23.47 -19.74 -20.50
CA MET A 79 23.81 -21.17 -20.43
C MET A 79 23.62 -21.88 -21.78
N PHE A 80 22.62 -21.50 -22.57
CA PHE A 80 22.42 -22.06 -23.91
C PHE A 80 23.42 -21.48 -24.94
N ASP A 81 23.78 -20.19 -24.84
CA ASP A 81 24.77 -19.54 -25.74
C ASP A 81 26.22 -19.99 -25.46
N THR A 82 26.52 -20.47 -24.24
CA THR A 82 27.86 -21.00 -23.90
C THR A 82 28.11 -22.42 -24.43
N ALA A 83 27.07 -23.17 -24.82
CA ALA A 83 27.24 -24.47 -25.47
C ALA A 83 27.94 -24.35 -26.85
N ASP A 84 27.82 -23.20 -27.51
CA ASP A 84 28.42 -22.91 -28.82
C ASP A 84 29.62 -21.92 -28.75
N LYS A 85 29.89 -21.36 -27.56
CA LYS A 85 30.98 -20.38 -27.33
C LYS A 85 31.89 -20.79 -26.19
N VAL A 86 32.55 -21.94 -26.31
CA VAL A 86 33.75 -22.22 -25.52
C VAL A 86 34.88 -21.32 -26.02
N VAL A 87 35.00 -20.12 -25.44
CA VAL A 87 36.19 -19.29 -25.62
C VAL A 87 37.34 -19.98 -24.90
N ARG A 88 38.14 -20.75 -25.64
CA ARG A 88 39.43 -21.26 -25.15
C ARG A 88 40.42 -20.10 -25.19
N PRO A 89 40.92 -19.59 -24.06
CA PRO A 89 42.01 -18.63 -24.10
C PRO A 89 43.26 -19.32 -24.67
N ASP A 90 43.67 -18.94 -25.87
CA ASP A 90 44.93 -19.40 -26.47
C ASP A 90 46.09 -18.60 -25.86
N PHE A 91 46.64 -19.11 -24.76
CA PHE A 91 47.84 -18.56 -24.12
C PHE A 91 49.13 -18.91 -24.90
N ARG A 92 49.13 -18.79 -26.23
CA ARG A 92 50.35 -18.89 -27.04
C ARG A 92 51.08 -17.56 -27.02
N GLY A 93 51.89 -17.38 -25.98
CA GLY A 93 52.90 -16.33 -25.92
C GLY A 93 53.83 -16.42 -27.13
N LYS A 94 53.75 -15.43 -28.03
CA LYS A 94 54.78 -15.19 -29.04
C LYS A 94 56.02 -14.64 -28.32
N ARG A 95 57.01 -15.50 -28.11
CA ARG A 95 58.41 -15.06 -28.04
C ARG A 95 58.86 -14.78 -29.48
N SER A 96 59.03 -13.50 -29.79
CA SER A 96 59.85 -12.99 -30.89
C SER A 96 60.96 -12.15 -30.28
#